data_AF-A0A6B2STZ2-F1
#
_entry.id   AF-A0A6B2STZ2-F1
#
_cell.length_a   1.000
_cell.length_b   1.000
_cell.length_c   1.000
_cell.angle_alpha   90.00
_cell.angle_beta   90.00
_cell.angle_gamma   90.00
#
_symmetry.space_group_name_H-M   'P 1'
#
loop_
_entity.id
_entity.type
_entity.pdbx_description
1 polymer ?
#
loop_
_entity_poly.entity_id
_entity_poly.type
_entity_poly.pdbx_seq_one_letter_code
_entity_poly.pdbx_strand_id
1 'polypeptide(L)'
;LRMHGPGSKEVIHWMEVRADLARFAGDPARSCETWLAVASARLTSGQAPDSPEVEAAADRAHHLWDRIKDAEAVRALGPALVSLRRQVPGRQRGTLLLAQRRLEQFHAQEIPRIPAPGAQPTASTP
;
A
#
# COMPACT_ATOMS: atom_id res chain seq x y z
N LEU A 1 31.12 -8.51 3.32
CA LEU A 1 30.74 -7.63 2.19
C LEU A 1 29.64 -6.65 2.62
N ARG A 2 29.98 -5.39 2.88
CA ARG A 2 29.03 -4.25 2.82
C ARG A 2 29.80 -3.09 2.20
N MET A 3 29.92 -3.11 0.87
CA MET A 3 30.71 -2.12 0.11
C MET A 3 29.85 -0.96 -0.40
N HIS A 4 28.54 -0.95 -0.10
CA HIS A 4 27.61 0.06 -0.61
C HIS A 4 26.69 0.60 0.49
N GLY A 5 26.50 1.92 0.53
CA GLY A 5 25.60 2.58 1.47
C GLY A 5 24.12 2.21 1.25
N PRO A 6 23.23 2.51 2.23
CA PRO A 6 21.82 2.11 2.20
C PRO A 6 21.02 2.58 0.97
N GLY A 7 21.43 3.69 0.35
CA GLY A 7 20.79 4.24 -0.87
C GLY A 7 21.52 3.90 -2.18
N SER A 8 22.46 2.97 -2.16
CA SER A 8 23.17 2.58 -3.38
C SER A 8 22.26 1.87 -4.38
N LYS A 9 22.57 2.01 -5.67
CA LYS A 9 21.84 1.33 -6.75
C LYS A 9 21.78 -0.18 -6.56
N GLU A 10 22.88 -0.78 -6.09
CA GLU A 10 22.97 -2.22 -5.80
C GLU A 10 21.97 -2.66 -4.71
N VAL A 11 21.90 -1.93 -3.59
CA VAL A 11 20.98 -2.24 -2.49
C VAL A 11 19.54 -2.11 -2.94
N ILE A 12 19.21 -1.02 -3.66
CA ILE A 12 17.87 -0.78 -4.20
C ILE A 12 17.51 -1.91 -5.18
N HIS A 13 18.42 -2.33 -6.05
CA HIS A 13 18.18 -3.42 -6.99
C HIS A 13 17.86 -4.75 -6.28
N TRP A 14 18.62 -5.11 -5.25
CA TRP A 14 18.31 -6.31 -4.47
C TRP A 14 16.99 -6.22 -3.70
N MET A 15 16.57 -5.02 -3.28
CA MET A 15 15.25 -4.82 -2.70
C MET A 15 14.13 -5.06 -3.74
N GLU A 16 14.30 -4.61 -4.97
CA GLU A 16 13.35 -4.86 -6.07
C GLU A 16 13.20 -6.37 -6.33
N VAL A 17 14.33 -7.09 -6.44
CA VAL A 17 14.33 -8.54 -6.60
C VAL A 17 13.59 -9.24 -5.45
N ARG A 18 13.85 -8.83 -4.20
CA ARG A 18 13.14 -9.38 -3.03
C ARG A 18 11.63 -9.10 -3.06
N ALA A 19 11.24 -7.93 -3.54
CA ALA A 19 9.83 -7.56 -3.67
C ALA A 19 9.12 -8.46 -4.70
N ASP A 20 9.76 -8.71 -5.85
CA ASP A 20 9.22 -9.61 -6.88
C ASP A 20 9.15 -11.06 -6.41
N LEU A 21 10.15 -11.54 -5.68
CA LEU A 21 10.13 -12.88 -5.08
C LEU A 21 8.98 -13.04 -4.08
N ALA A 22 8.73 -12.06 -3.22
CA ALA A 22 7.59 -12.09 -2.29
C ALA A 22 6.25 -12.16 -3.05
N ARG A 23 6.11 -11.41 -4.14
CA ARG A 23 4.92 -11.46 -5.02
C ARG A 23 4.75 -12.85 -5.64
N PHE A 24 5.82 -13.44 -6.18
CA PHE A 24 5.76 -14.78 -6.76
C PHE A 24 5.49 -15.88 -5.73
N ALA A 25 5.91 -15.68 -4.48
CA ALA A 25 5.58 -16.57 -3.36
C ALA A 25 4.15 -16.40 -2.84
N GLY A 26 3.34 -15.51 -3.43
CA GLY A 26 1.95 -15.29 -3.01
C GLY A 26 1.79 -14.38 -1.80
N ASP A 27 2.80 -13.58 -1.45
CA ASP A 27 2.77 -12.59 -0.35
C ASP A 27 2.74 -11.15 -0.90
N PRO A 28 1.56 -10.66 -1.33
CA PRO A 28 1.43 -9.30 -1.88
C PRO A 28 1.63 -8.21 -0.82
N ALA A 29 1.41 -8.50 0.47
CA ALA A 29 1.61 -7.53 1.55
C ALA A 29 3.09 -7.24 1.76
N ARG A 30 3.92 -8.29 1.88
CA ARG A 30 5.38 -8.15 1.97
C ARG A 30 5.98 -7.53 0.70
N SER A 31 5.46 -7.90 -0.46
CA SER A 31 5.87 -7.28 -1.73
C SER A 31 5.55 -5.78 -1.73
N CYS A 32 4.33 -5.39 -1.34
CA CYS A 32 3.91 -4.00 -1.22
C CYS A 32 4.81 -3.21 -0.28
N GLU A 33 5.06 -3.72 0.93
CA GLU A 33 5.96 -3.12 1.91
C GLU A 33 7.36 -2.89 1.33
N THR A 34 7.90 -3.88 0.61
CA THR A 34 9.22 -3.77 0.00
C THR A 34 9.25 -2.72 -1.12
N TRP A 35 8.20 -2.61 -1.95
CA TRP A 35 8.10 -1.57 -2.97
C TRP A 35 7.94 -0.15 -2.38
N LEU A 36 7.24 -0.01 -1.24
CA LEU A 36 7.21 1.25 -0.49
C LEU A 36 8.62 1.65 -0.03
N ALA A 37 9.40 0.68 0.48
CA ALA A 37 10.78 0.90 0.89
C ALA A 37 11.71 1.25 -0.28
N VAL A 38 11.53 0.61 -1.45
CA VAL A 38 12.27 0.93 -2.69
C VAL A 38 12.01 2.38 -3.11
N ALA A 39 10.75 2.79 -3.19
CA ALA A 39 10.39 4.15 -3.57
C ALA A 39 10.95 5.19 -2.59
N SER A 40 10.84 4.91 -1.29
CA SER A 40 11.41 5.77 -0.25
C SER A 40 12.94 5.86 -0.34
N ALA A 41 13.64 4.75 -0.55
CA ALA A 41 15.09 4.74 -0.69
C ALA A 41 15.56 5.56 -1.91
N ARG A 42 14.83 5.48 -3.03
CA ARG A 42 15.10 6.29 -4.22
C ARG A 42 14.92 7.78 -3.95
N LEU A 43 13.83 8.18 -3.31
CA LEU A 43 13.59 9.58 -2.90
C LEU A 43 14.69 10.08 -1.95
N THR A 44 15.03 9.31 -0.91
CA THR A 44 16.10 9.67 0.03
C THR A 44 17.48 9.71 -0.62
N SER A 45 17.70 8.97 -1.70
CA SER A 45 18.94 9.05 -2.51
C SER A 45 19.00 10.30 -3.41
N GLY A 46 17.98 11.17 -3.38
CA GLY A 46 17.93 12.42 -4.14
C GLY A 46 17.30 12.29 -5.53
N GLN A 47 16.70 11.14 -5.88
CA GLN A 47 15.95 11.02 -7.13
C GLN A 47 14.68 11.88 -7.09
N ALA A 48 14.38 12.54 -8.20
CA ALA A 48 13.20 13.38 -8.32
C ALA A 48 11.91 12.54 -8.21
N PRO A 49 10.83 13.04 -7.59
CA PRO A 49 9.59 12.30 -7.45
C PRO A 49 8.91 11.90 -8.78
N ASP A 50 9.18 12.63 -9.86
CA ASP A 50 8.69 12.39 -11.21
C ASP A 50 9.67 11.56 -12.07
N SER A 51 10.79 11.11 -11.49
CA SER A 51 11.68 10.19 -12.19
C SER A 51 10.97 8.87 -12.51
N PRO A 52 11.18 8.29 -13.70
CA PRO A 52 10.52 7.06 -14.11
C PRO A 52 10.67 5.92 -13.10
N GLU A 53 11.83 5.82 -12.44
CA GLU A 53 12.12 4.78 -11.48
C GLU A 53 11.37 4.94 -10.16
N VAL A 54 11.20 6.17 -9.68
CA VAL A 54 10.39 6.46 -8.48
C VAL A 54 8.91 6.25 -8.79
N GLU A 55 8.42 6.72 -9.93
CA GLU A 55 7.04 6.48 -10.38
C GLU A 55 6.76 4.98 -10.48
N ALA A 56 7.64 4.22 -11.14
CA ALA A 56 7.46 2.78 -11.33
C ALA A 56 7.48 1.98 -10.01
N ALA A 57 8.23 2.43 -9.00
CA ALA A 57 8.20 1.81 -7.67
C ALA A 57 6.88 2.11 -6.94
N ALA A 58 6.41 3.37 -6.99
CA ALA A 58 5.13 3.76 -6.41
C ALA A 58 3.93 3.07 -7.09
N ASP A 59 3.99 2.87 -8.40
CA ASP A 59 3.00 2.13 -9.20
C ASP A 59 2.89 0.67 -8.78
N ARG A 60 4.03 -0.01 -8.59
CA ARG A 60 4.03 -1.39 -8.10
C ARG A 60 3.50 -1.50 -6.67
N ALA A 61 3.92 -0.61 -5.77
CA ALA A 61 3.42 -0.59 -4.40
C ALA A 61 1.89 -0.43 -4.36
N HIS A 62 1.35 0.54 -5.11
CA HIS A 62 -0.09 0.76 -5.18
C HIS A 62 -0.84 -0.45 -5.75
N HIS A 63 -0.35 -0.98 -6.87
CA HIS A 63 -0.96 -2.12 -7.53
C HIS A 63 -1.03 -3.36 -6.62
N LEU A 64 0.02 -3.59 -5.83
CA LEU A 64 0.04 -4.70 -4.87
C LEU A 64 -0.91 -4.45 -3.71
N TRP A 65 -0.94 -3.23 -3.16
CA TRP A 65 -1.84 -2.87 -2.07
C TRP A 65 -3.33 -3.05 -2.43
N ASP A 66 -3.72 -2.72 -3.66
CA ASP A 66 -5.09 -2.95 -4.16
C ASP A 66 -5.48 -4.44 -4.19
N ARG A 67 -4.50 -5.33 -4.35
CA ARG A 67 -4.71 -6.77 -4.38
C ARG A 67 -4.80 -7.38 -2.98
N ILE A 68 -4.29 -6.73 -1.94
CA ILE A 68 -4.36 -7.23 -0.55
C ILE A 68 -5.82 -7.31 -0.10
N LYS A 69 -6.24 -8.47 0.43
CA LYS A 69 -7.60 -8.70 0.95
C LYS A 69 -7.68 -8.71 2.46
N ASP A 70 -6.56 -8.97 3.12
CA ASP A 70 -6.46 -8.90 4.57
C ASP A 70 -6.65 -7.46 5.05
N ALA A 71 -7.64 -7.25 5.90
CA ALA A 71 -8.05 -5.93 6.34
C ALA A 71 -6.98 -5.26 7.21
N GLU A 72 -6.30 -6.04 8.07
CA GLU A 72 -5.23 -5.55 8.92
C GLU A 72 -4.04 -5.05 8.08
N ALA A 73 -3.56 -5.84 7.12
CA ALA A 73 -2.50 -5.45 6.21
C ALA A 73 -2.86 -4.22 5.35
N VAL A 74 -4.11 -4.12 4.89
CA VAL A 74 -4.58 -2.93 4.15
C VAL A 74 -4.45 -1.67 5.02
N ARG A 75 -4.89 -1.74 6.28
CA ARG A 75 -4.81 -0.64 7.24
C ARG A 75 -3.38 -0.29 7.62
N ALA A 76 -2.54 -1.29 7.86
CA ALA A 76 -1.15 -1.08 8.24
C ALA A 76 -0.33 -0.39 7.14
N LEU A 77 -0.51 -0.79 5.88
CA LEU A 77 0.29 -0.27 4.75
C LEU A 77 -0.31 0.98 4.11
N GLY A 78 -1.62 1.21 4.26
CA GLY A 78 -2.34 2.31 3.63
C GLY A 78 -1.78 3.71 3.90
N PRO A 79 -1.48 4.10 5.15
CA PRO A 79 -0.92 5.41 5.47
C PRO A 79 0.41 5.69 4.77
N ALA A 80 1.29 4.69 4.68
CA ALA A 80 2.56 4.81 3.97
C ALA A 80 2.35 4.97 2.46
N LEU A 81 1.42 4.20 1.86
CA LEU A 81 1.07 4.33 0.45
C LEU A 81 0.48 5.70 0.11
N VAL A 82 -0.43 6.21 0.94
CA VAL A 82 -1.05 7.53 0.75
C VAL A 82 0.01 8.63 0.86
N SER A 83 0.93 8.52 1.81
CA SER A 83 2.03 9.48 1.98
C SER A 83 3.00 9.45 0.80
N LEU A 84 3.30 8.25 0.28
CA LEU A 84 4.10 8.10 -0.93
C LEU A 84 3.41 8.74 -2.14
N ARG A 85 2.10 8.52 -2.33
CA ARG A 85 1.35 9.07 -3.48
C ARG A 85 1.13 10.58 -3.43
N ARG A 86 1.20 11.20 -2.25
CA ARG A 86 1.26 12.67 -2.15
C ARG A 86 2.57 13.23 -2.69
N GLN A 87 3.68 12.53 -2.45
CA GLN A 87 5.01 12.92 -2.94
C GLN A 87 5.19 12.55 -4.42
N VAL A 88 4.67 11.38 -4.82
CA VAL A 88 4.77 10.78 -6.14
C VAL A 88 3.37 10.62 -6.72
N PRO A 89 2.75 11.72 -7.21
CA PRO A 89 1.40 11.67 -7.77
C PRO A 89 1.34 10.78 -9.02
N GLY A 90 2.46 10.62 -9.71
CA GLY A 90 2.55 9.89 -10.97
C GLY A 90 1.74 10.55 -12.09
N ARG A 91 1.62 9.84 -13.20
CA ARG A 91 0.84 10.29 -14.37
C ARG A 91 -0.67 10.21 -14.16
N GLN A 92 -1.12 9.33 -13.25
CA GLN A 92 -2.54 9.13 -12.94
C GLN A 92 -2.94 9.91 -11.68
N ARG A 93 -3.37 11.16 -11.87
CA ARG A 93 -3.73 12.09 -10.78
C ARG A 93 -4.84 11.57 -9.83
N GLY A 94 -5.63 10.57 -10.24
CA GLY A 94 -6.71 9.98 -9.42
C GLY A 94 -6.23 8.94 -8.40
N THR A 95 -5.00 8.44 -8.52
CA THR A 95 -4.50 7.30 -7.76
C THR A 95 -4.44 7.56 -6.25
N LEU A 96 -4.07 8.78 -5.83
CA LEU A 96 -4.10 9.17 -4.41
C LEU A 96 -5.52 9.13 -3.83
N LEU A 97 -6.50 9.69 -4.55
CA LEU A 97 -7.89 9.74 -4.08
C LEU A 97 -8.49 8.33 -3.93
N LEU A 98 -8.19 7.44 -4.88
CA LEU A 98 -8.65 6.05 -4.81
C LEU A 98 -8.03 5.31 -3.63
N ALA A 99 -6.73 5.49 -3.36
CA ALA A 99 -6.08 4.92 -2.18
C ALA A 99 -6.71 5.41 -0.87
N GLN A 100 -6.97 6.71 -0.76
CA GLN A 100 -7.60 7.30 0.44
C GLN A 100 -9.00 6.72 0.67
N ARG A 101 -9.85 6.71 -0.35
CA ARG A 101 -11.21 6.15 -0.26
C ARG A 101 -11.20 4.67 0.13
N ARG A 102 -10.29 3.88 -0.45
CA ARG A 102 -10.19 2.46 -0.10
C ARG A 102 -9.75 2.29 1.35
N LEU A 103 -8.78 3.05 1.83
CA LEU A 103 -8.34 2.98 3.23
C LEU A 103 -9.48 3.36 4.20
N GLU A 104 -10.24 4.42 3.88
CA GLU A 104 -11.42 4.83 4.65
C GLU A 104 -12.48 3.72 4.73
N GLN A 105 -12.73 3.00 3.64
CA GLN A 105 -13.68 1.87 3.62
C GLN A 105 -13.24 0.76 4.59
N PHE A 106 -11.95 0.42 4.63
CA PHE A 106 -11.42 -0.60 5.53
C PHE A 106 -11.37 -0.15 6.99
N HIS A 107 -11.26 1.15 7.27
CA HIS A 107 -11.42 1.70 8.63
C HIS A 107 -12.89 1.67 9.07
N ALA A 108 -13.82 2.02 8.19
CA ALA A 108 -15.25 2.01 8.50
C ALA A 108 -15.79 0.59 8.78
N GLN A 109 -15.20 -0.45 8.17
CA GLN A 109 -15.56 -1.85 8.43
C GLN A 109 -15.06 -2.37 9.78
N GLU A 110 -13.99 -1.79 10.35
CA GLU A 110 -13.44 -2.18 11.65
C GLU A 110 -14.25 -1.63 12.82
N ILE A 111 -14.93 -0.50 12.62
CA ILE A 111 -15.85 0.05 13.62
C ILE A 111 -17.01 -0.95 13.78
N PRO A 112 -17.21 -1.54 14.98
CA PRO A 112 -18.31 -2.47 15.21
C PRO A 112 -19.62 -1.76 14.87
N ARG A 113 -20.30 -2.21 13.82
CA ARG A 113 -21.63 -1.70 13.49
C ARG A 113 -22.57 -2.16 14.60
N ILE A 114 -22.78 -1.32 15.62
CA ILE A 114 -23.80 -1.53 16.65
C ILE A 114 -25.14 -1.66 15.89
N PRO A 115 -25.81 -2.83 15.91
CA PRO A 115 -27.13 -2.93 15.32
C PRO A 115 -28.05 -1.97 16.07
N ALA A 116 -28.85 -1.20 15.33
CA ALA A 116 -29.84 -0.31 15.93
C ALA A 116 -30.71 -1.11 16.93
N PRO A 117 -30.83 -0.68 18.20
CA PRO A 117 -31.72 -1.35 19.13
C PRO A 117 -33.17 -1.10 18.68
N GLY A 118 -33.87 -2.12 18.18
CA GLY A 118 -35.31 -1.95 17.93
C GLY A 118 -36.04 -2.89 16.97
N ALA A 119 -35.40 -3.87 16.31
CA ALA A 119 -36.16 -4.87 15.55
C ALA A 119 -36.52 -6.06 16.46
N GLN A 120 -37.53 -5.89 17.32
CA GLN A 120 -38.17 -7.06 17.94
C GLN A 120 -38.95 -7.82 16.86
N PRO A 121 -38.84 -9.16 16.77
CA PRO A 121 -39.71 -9.94 15.92
C PRO A 121 -41.11 -9.90 16.53
N THR A 122 -42.05 -9.22 15.85
CA THR A 122 -43.47 -9.37 16.15
C THR A 122 -43.84 -10.83 15.85
N ALA A 123 -43.94 -11.63 16.90
CA ALA A 123 -44.52 -12.95 16.83
C ALA A 123 -45.99 -12.78 16.41
N SER A 124 -46.26 -12.96 15.12
CA SER A 124 -47.58 -13.34 14.65
C SER A 124 -47.79 -14.81 14.95
N THR A 125 -49.04 -15.15 15.31
CA THR A 125 -49.84 -16.34 14.93
C THR A 125 -50.59 -16.86 16.15
N PRO A 126 -51.82 -17.41 16.00
CA PRO A 126 -52.93 -17.06 15.11
C PRO A 126 -54.13 -16.45 15.86
#